data_AF-A0A199UST0-F1
#
_entry.id   AF-A0A199UST0-F1
#
_cell.length_a   1.000
_cell.length_b   1.000
_cell.length_c   1.000
_cell.angle_alpha   90.00
_cell.angle_beta   90.00
_cell.angle_gamma   90.00
#
_symmetry.space_group_name_H-M   'P 1'
#
loop_
_entity.id
_entity.type
_entity.pdbx_description
1 polymer ?
#
loop_
_entity_poly.entity_id
_entity_poly.type
_entity_poly.pdbx_seq_one_letter_code
_entity_poly.pdbx_strand_id
1 'polypeptide(L)'
;LFYILLVQEECLQRLQRRIEVAYDSLNKEHQEALRALWYASYPGVELLGLISEQWKEMGWQGKDPSTDFRGGGFISLENLLFFARNYPKSFQDLLRKQDGDRALWEYPFAVAGVNITFMLIQMLDLQAGKPRTLLGAIFLKLLSDGDESDTTSAGAGAIVGRYSTHRGHAFI
;
A
#
# COMPACT_ATOMS: atom_id res chain seq x y z
N LEU A 1 15.38 4.56 -26.04
CA LEU A 1 15.83 3.21 -25.59
C LEU A 1 16.69 3.29 -24.33
N PHE A 2 17.88 3.92 -24.35
CA PHE A 2 18.73 4.04 -23.15
C PHE A 2 18.08 4.80 -21.99
N TYR A 3 17.44 5.94 -22.27
CA TYR A 3 16.74 6.74 -21.26
C TYR A 3 15.60 5.98 -20.56
N ILE A 4 14.76 5.28 -21.34
CA ILE A 4 13.65 4.48 -20.81
C ILE A 4 14.17 3.38 -19.88
N LEU A 5 15.25 2.69 -20.26
CA LEU A 5 15.85 1.66 -19.42
C LEU A 5 16.38 2.23 -18.09
N LEU A 6 16.94 3.44 -18.11
CA LEU A 6 17.44 4.12 -16.90
C LEU A 6 16.30 4.48 -15.94
N VAL A 7 15.19 5.00 -16.46
CA VAL A 7 13.97 5.30 -15.67
C VAL A 7 13.39 4.03 -15.05
N GLN A 8 13.29 2.94 -15.82
CA GLN A 8 12.82 1.64 -15.32
C GLN A 8 13.69 1.12 -14.15
N GLU A 9 15.01 1.18 -14.29
CA GLU A 9 15.95 0.74 -13.24
C GLU A 9 15.86 1.63 -11.99
N GLU A 10 15.71 2.95 -12.13
CA GLU A 10 15.55 3.86 -11.00
C GLU A 10 14.23 3.61 -10.24
N CYS A 11 13.13 3.42 -10.97
CA CYS A 11 11.83 3.07 -10.41
C CYS A 11 11.89 1.74 -9.64
N LEU A 12 12.52 0.72 -10.23
CA LEU A 12 12.70 -0.58 -9.58
C LEU A 12 13.51 -0.45 -8.30
N GLN A 13 14.64 0.28 -8.33
CA GLN A 13 15.47 0.48 -7.15
C GLN A 13 14.73 1.25 -6.04
N ARG A 14 13.92 2.24 -6.40
CA ARG A 14 13.09 2.98 -5.44
C ARG A 14 12.07 2.05 -4.76
N LEU A 15 11.40 1.20 -5.55
CA LEU A 15 10.47 0.21 -5.03
C LEU A 15 11.17 -0.80 -4.11
N GLN A 16 12.33 -1.31 -4.52
CA GLN A 16 13.17 -2.22 -3.75
C GLN A 16 13.53 -1.67 -2.37
N ARG A 17 14.01 -0.43 -2.32
CA ARG A 17 14.33 0.25 -1.06
C ARG A 17 13.14 0.34 -0.13
N ARG A 18 11.92 0.51 -0.66
CA ARG A 18 10.69 0.56 0.16
C ARG A 18 10.27 -0.83 0.65
N ILE A 19 10.44 -1.87 -0.16
CA ILE A 19 10.13 -3.25 0.27
C ILE A 19 11.03 -3.70 1.42
N GLU A 20 12.29 -3.26 1.46
CA GLU A 20 13.22 -3.57 2.55
C GLU A 20 12.84 -2.93 3.91
N VAL A 21 11.92 -1.96 3.93
CA VAL A 21 11.49 -1.30 5.16
C VAL A 21 10.50 -2.18 5.91
N ALA A 22 10.95 -2.75 7.03
CA ALA A 22 10.07 -3.43 7.99
C ALA A 22 9.16 -2.42 8.69
N TYR A 23 7.93 -2.84 9.03
CA TYR A 23 7.09 -2.05 9.91
C TYR A 23 7.74 -1.94 11.30
N ASP A 24 7.72 -0.74 11.86
CA ASP A 24 8.28 -0.41 13.16
C ASP A 24 7.22 0.32 13.99
N SER A 25 6.80 -0.31 15.09
CA SER A 25 5.77 0.23 15.98
C SER A 25 6.25 1.42 16.82
N LEU A 26 7.55 1.70 16.86
CA LEU A 26 8.13 2.87 17.52
C LEU A 26 8.33 4.05 16.55
N ASN A 27 8.31 3.81 15.25
CA ASN A 27 8.44 4.85 14.23
C ASN A 27 7.12 5.64 14.11
N LYS A 28 7.20 6.97 14.29
CA LYS A 28 6.03 7.86 14.26
C LYS A 28 5.34 7.89 12.90
N GLU A 29 6.08 7.85 11.79
CA GLU A 29 5.52 7.86 10.44
C GLU A 29 4.73 6.59 10.17
N HIS A 30 5.24 5.43 10.61
CA HIS A 30 4.55 4.15 10.49
C HIS A 30 3.25 4.14 11.32
N GLN A 31 3.32 4.65 12.54
CA GLN A 31 2.13 4.81 13.38
C GLN A 31 1.10 5.75 12.75
N GLU A 32 1.53 6.87 12.18
CA GLU A 32 0.65 7.84 11.50
C GLU A 32 -0.01 7.23 10.27
N ALA A 33 0.72 6.47 9.46
CA ALA A 33 0.15 5.72 8.34
C ALA A 33 -0.92 4.72 8.81
N LEU A 34 -0.67 4.01 9.93
CA LEU A 34 -1.64 3.07 10.49
C LEU A 34 -2.90 3.79 11.01
N ARG A 35 -2.75 4.93 11.70
CA ARG A 35 -3.89 5.78 12.10
C ARG A 35 -4.67 6.29 10.87
N ALA A 36 -3.97 6.72 9.85
CA ALA A 36 -4.58 7.20 8.62
C ALA A 36 -5.40 6.09 7.92
N LEU A 37 -4.89 4.86 7.92
CA LEU A 37 -5.61 3.71 7.40
C LEU A 37 -6.90 3.46 8.18
N TRP A 38 -6.86 3.53 9.51
CA TRP A 38 -8.06 3.39 10.34
C TRP A 38 -9.14 4.41 9.96
N TYR A 39 -8.78 5.71 9.93
CA TYR A 39 -9.75 6.76 9.64
C TYR A 39 -10.25 6.76 8.19
N ALA A 40 -9.46 6.24 7.24
CA ALA A 40 -9.94 5.98 5.88
C ALA A 40 -10.91 4.79 5.82
N SER A 41 -10.73 3.79 6.70
CA SER A 41 -11.55 2.58 6.78
C SER A 41 -12.87 2.80 7.53
N TYR A 42 -12.83 3.60 8.60
CA TYR A 42 -13.98 3.88 9.47
C TYR A 42 -14.14 5.38 9.72
N PRO A 43 -14.62 6.15 8.72
CA PRO A 43 -14.84 7.58 8.87
C PRO A 43 -15.75 7.89 10.06
N GLY A 44 -15.32 8.80 10.94
CA GLY A 44 -16.08 9.23 12.12
C GLY A 44 -16.01 8.29 13.32
N VAL A 45 -15.29 7.17 13.23
CA VAL A 45 -15.06 6.27 14.37
C VAL A 45 -13.70 6.56 15.00
N GLU A 46 -13.70 6.95 16.27
CA GLU A 46 -12.48 7.23 17.02
C GLU A 46 -11.63 5.95 17.18
N LEU A 47 -10.32 6.10 16.96
CA LEU A 47 -9.36 5.04 17.24
C LEU A 47 -8.94 5.10 18.71
N LEU A 48 -9.30 4.08 19.48
CA LEU A 48 -8.97 4.00 20.92
C LEU A 48 -7.46 3.82 21.18
N GLY A 49 -6.75 3.22 20.22
CA GLY A 49 -5.31 3.02 20.31
C GLY A 49 -4.76 2.18 19.17
N LEU A 50 -3.44 2.25 19.00
CA LEU A 50 -2.73 1.40 18.03
C LEU A 50 -2.72 -0.09 18.43
N ILE A 51 -3.05 -0.38 19.69
CA ILE A 51 -3.30 -1.73 20.19
C ILE A 51 -4.69 -1.71 20.82
N SER A 52 -5.69 -2.27 20.13
CA SER A 52 -7.09 -2.29 20.56
C SER A 52 -7.87 -3.40 19.85
N GLU A 53 -8.98 -3.84 20.43
CA GLU A 53 -9.83 -4.88 19.81
C GLU A 53 -10.46 -4.42 18.49
N GLN A 54 -10.56 -3.11 18.25
CA GLN A 54 -11.16 -2.53 17.05
C GLN A 54 -10.48 -3.01 15.75
N TRP A 55 -9.18 -3.30 15.80
CA TRP A 55 -8.44 -3.79 14.65
C TRP A 55 -8.98 -5.13 14.11
N LYS A 56 -9.58 -5.97 14.97
CA LYS A 56 -10.19 -7.22 14.50
C LYS A 56 -11.36 -6.98 13.55
N GLU A 57 -12.07 -5.85 13.68
CA GLU A 57 -13.16 -5.48 12.77
C GLU A 57 -12.67 -5.25 11.34
N MET A 58 -11.43 -4.79 11.18
CA MET A 58 -10.78 -4.59 9.89
C MET A 58 -10.18 -5.90 9.32
N GLY A 59 -10.20 -6.97 10.10
CA GLY A 59 -9.59 -8.25 9.74
C GLY A 59 -8.08 -8.31 9.98
N TRP A 60 -7.58 -7.62 11.01
CA TRP A 60 -6.25 -7.91 11.58
C TRP A 60 -6.30 -9.19 12.42
N GLN A 61 -5.20 -9.95 12.54
CA GLN A 61 -5.22 -11.24 13.27
C GLN A 61 -5.46 -11.05 14.78
N GLY A 62 -5.00 -9.92 15.32
CA GLY A 62 -5.13 -9.60 16.74
C GLY A 62 -5.41 -8.13 16.97
N LYS A 63 -5.29 -7.73 18.24
CA LYS A 63 -5.45 -6.33 18.66
C LYS A 63 -4.29 -5.43 18.25
N ASP A 64 -3.17 -6.01 17.82
CA ASP A 64 -1.95 -5.31 17.44
C ASP A 64 -1.58 -5.62 15.98
N PRO A 65 -1.92 -4.72 15.04
CA PRO A 65 -1.59 -4.87 13.61
C PRO A 65 -0.11 -5.04 13.31
N SER A 66 0.79 -4.59 14.20
CA SER A 66 2.24 -4.66 13.95
C SER A 66 2.73 -6.09 13.70
N THR A 67 2.03 -7.08 14.29
CA THR A 67 2.39 -8.49 14.21
C THR A 67 2.12 -9.11 12.85
N ASP A 68 1.23 -8.51 12.05
CA ASP A 68 0.78 -9.00 10.74
C ASP A 68 1.71 -8.56 9.59
N PHE A 69 2.46 -7.47 9.76
CA PHE A 69 3.33 -6.90 8.72
C PHE A 69 4.64 -7.66 8.47
N ARG A 70 4.87 -8.81 9.13
CA ARG A 70 6.14 -9.56 9.03
C ARG A 70 6.47 -10.00 7.61
N GLY A 71 5.47 -10.40 6.83
CA GLY A 71 5.67 -10.82 5.43
C GLY A 71 5.71 -9.63 4.47
N GLY A 72 4.73 -8.72 4.56
CA GLY A 72 4.54 -7.64 3.60
C GLY A 72 5.34 -6.35 3.88
N GLY A 73 5.94 -6.19 5.05
CA GLY A 73 6.67 -4.98 5.45
C GLY A 73 5.79 -3.73 5.54
N PHE A 74 6.43 -2.57 5.70
CA PHE A 74 5.73 -1.28 5.78
C PHE A 74 4.99 -0.94 4.48
N ILE A 75 5.55 -1.32 3.32
CA ILE A 75 4.93 -1.09 2.00
C ILE A 75 3.52 -1.71 1.89
N SER A 76 3.24 -2.80 2.61
CA SER A 76 1.89 -3.38 2.62
C SER A 76 0.85 -2.49 3.31
N LEU A 77 1.24 -1.73 4.33
CA LEU A 77 0.41 -0.70 4.94
C LEU A 77 0.20 0.47 3.98
N GLU A 78 1.26 0.88 3.27
CA GLU A 78 1.16 1.94 2.26
C GLU A 78 0.21 1.56 1.13
N ASN A 79 0.26 0.32 0.65
CA ASN A 79 -0.66 -0.22 -0.35
C ASN A 79 -2.12 -0.23 0.13
N LEU A 80 -2.37 -0.68 1.37
CA LEU A 80 -3.71 -0.65 1.97
C LEU A 80 -4.25 0.78 2.07
N LEU A 81 -3.40 1.72 2.54
CA LEU A 81 -3.77 3.13 2.67
C LEU A 81 -4.00 3.79 1.32
N PHE A 82 -3.19 3.47 0.31
CA PHE A 82 -3.37 3.92 -1.06
C PHE A 82 -4.71 3.42 -1.61
N PHE A 83 -5.03 2.14 -1.42
CA PHE A 83 -6.29 1.57 -1.86
C PHE A 83 -7.49 2.24 -1.18
N ALA A 84 -7.42 2.47 0.13
CA ALA A 84 -8.47 3.16 0.89
C ALA A 84 -8.73 4.59 0.41
N ARG A 85 -7.68 5.33 0.05
CA ARG A 85 -7.77 6.74 -0.36
C ARG A 85 -8.20 6.92 -1.82
N ASN A 86 -7.68 6.10 -2.72
CA ASN A 86 -7.88 6.29 -4.16
C ASN A 86 -9.08 5.52 -4.72
N TYR A 87 -9.47 4.43 -4.05
CA TYR A 87 -10.59 3.59 -4.46
C TYR A 87 -11.55 3.31 -3.28
N PRO A 88 -12.06 4.36 -2.61
CA PRO A 88 -12.78 4.23 -1.33
C PRO A 88 -14.03 3.36 -1.45
N LYS A 89 -14.73 3.39 -2.59
CA LYS A 89 -15.91 2.54 -2.83
C LYS A 89 -15.52 1.06 -2.83
N SER A 90 -14.61 0.66 -3.71
CA SER A 90 -14.13 -0.73 -3.80
C SER A 90 -13.51 -1.21 -2.49
N PHE A 91 -12.77 -0.34 -1.79
CA PHE A 91 -12.23 -0.64 -0.47
C PHE A 91 -13.33 -0.96 0.54
N GLN A 92 -14.38 -0.12 0.62
CA GLN A 92 -15.51 -0.32 1.53
C GLN A 92 -16.35 -1.54 1.17
N ASP A 93 -16.55 -1.80 -0.12
CA ASP A 93 -17.32 -2.96 -0.59
C ASP A 93 -16.62 -4.26 -0.18
N LEU A 94 -15.29 -4.34 -0.33
CA LEU A 94 -14.48 -5.47 0.12
C LEU A 94 -14.39 -5.56 1.66
N LEU A 95 -14.17 -4.44 2.35
CA LEU A 95 -14.07 -4.40 3.82
C LEU A 95 -15.37 -4.89 4.47
N ARG A 96 -16.52 -4.45 3.96
CA ARG A 96 -17.86 -4.80 4.48
C ARG A 96 -18.40 -6.10 3.92
N LYS A 97 -17.70 -6.71 2.95
CA LYS A 97 -18.10 -7.93 2.25
C LYS A 97 -19.52 -7.79 1.67
N GLN A 98 -19.76 -6.68 0.95
CA GLN A 98 -21.09 -6.37 0.41
C GLN A 98 -21.51 -7.32 -0.71
N ASP A 99 -20.55 -7.82 -1.48
CA ASP A 99 -20.77 -8.74 -2.60
C ASP A 99 -20.32 -10.16 -2.24
N GLY A 100 -21.25 -11.13 -2.34
CA GLY A 100 -20.99 -12.56 -2.14
C GLY A 100 -21.90 -13.21 -1.09
N ASP A 101 -22.02 -14.55 -1.14
CA ASP A 101 -22.68 -15.32 -0.10
C ASP A 101 -21.78 -15.33 1.14
N ARG A 102 -22.12 -14.52 2.16
CA ARG A 102 -21.30 -14.21 3.34
C ARG A 102 -20.69 -15.45 4.03
N ALA A 103 -21.33 -16.61 3.89
CA ALA A 103 -20.90 -17.85 4.51
C ALA A 103 -19.79 -18.61 3.76
N LEU A 104 -19.47 -18.28 2.51
CA LEU A 104 -18.55 -19.07 1.67
C LEU A 104 -17.12 -18.50 1.57
N TRP A 105 -16.90 -17.21 1.87
CA TRP A 105 -15.60 -16.56 1.73
C TRP A 105 -15.29 -15.66 2.93
N GLU A 106 -15.07 -16.25 4.10
CA GLU A 106 -14.48 -15.50 5.21
C GLU A 106 -12.97 -15.37 5.00
N TYR A 107 -12.54 -14.22 4.47
CA TYR A 107 -11.15 -13.80 4.56
C TYR A 107 -11.00 -12.61 5.52
N PRO A 108 -9.90 -12.55 6.30
CA PRO A 108 -9.55 -11.38 7.09
C PRO A 108 -9.04 -10.28 6.16
N PHE A 109 -9.81 -9.21 5.95
CA PHE A 109 -9.56 -8.21 4.90
C PHE A 109 -8.16 -7.60 4.95
N ALA A 110 -7.76 -7.03 6.09
CA ALA A 110 -6.45 -6.39 6.22
C ALA A 110 -5.29 -7.39 6.00
N VAL A 111 -5.34 -8.56 6.65
CA VAL A 111 -4.33 -9.61 6.52
C VAL A 111 -4.25 -10.15 5.09
N ALA A 112 -5.38 -10.28 4.40
CA ALA A 112 -5.41 -10.67 2.99
C ALA A 112 -4.70 -9.62 2.12
N GLY A 113 -4.89 -8.32 2.38
CA GLY A 113 -4.17 -7.24 1.70
C GLY A 113 -2.65 -7.27 1.93
N VAL A 114 -2.21 -7.56 3.16
CA VAL A 114 -0.80 -7.76 3.48
C VAL A 114 -0.22 -8.95 2.70
N ASN A 115 -0.95 -10.07 2.68
CA ASN A 115 -0.53 -11.28 1.96
C ASN A 115 -0.50 -11.07 0.44
N ILE A 116 -1.43 -10.32 -0.15
CA ILE A 116 -1.39 -9.95 -1.57
C ILE A 116 -0.13 -9.15 -1.88
N THR A 117 0.21 -8.15 -1.05
CA THR A 117 1.46 -7.40 -1.23
C THR A 117 2.66 -8.33 -1.18
N PHE A 118 2.72 -9.23 -0.18
CA PHE A 118 3.80 -10.21 -0.07
C PHE A 118 3.89 -11.12 -1.30
N MET A 119 2.77 -11.65 -1.79
CA MET A 119 2.73 -12.49 -2.99
C MET A 119 3.22 -11.75 -4.23
N LEU A 120 2.83 -10.48 -4.41
CA LEU A 120 3.31 -9.65 -5.52
C LEU A 120 4.82 -9.47 -5.47
N ILE A 121 5.38 -9.20 -4.28
CA ILE A 121 6.83 -9.09 -4.08
C ILE A 121 7.54 -10.38 -4.51
N GLN A 122 7.01 -11.55 -4.14
CA GLN A 122 7.60 -12.85 -4.49
C GLN A 122 7.44 -13.17 -5.99
N MET A 123 6.24 -13.01 -6.54
CA MET A 123 5.94 -13.38 -7.93
C MET A 123 6.69 -12.52 -8.95
N LEU A 124 6.86 -11.23 -8.63
CA LEU A 124 7.59 -10.28 -9.47
C LEU A 124 9.10 -10.30 -9.20
N ASP A 125 9.57 -11.13 -8.26
CA ASP A 125 10.98 -11.25 -7.87
C ASP A 125 11.62 -9.89 -7.53
N LEU A 126 10.86 -9.03 -6.83
CA LEU A 126 11.27 -7.63 -6.61
C LEU A 126 12.46 -7.52 -5.67
N GLN A 127 12.75 -8.55 -4.87
CA GLN A 127 13.91 -8.58 -3.98
C GLN A 127 15.22 -8.98 -4.71
N ALA A 128 15.15 -9.39 -5.97
CA ALA A 128 16.34 -9.59 -6.79
C ALA A 128 16.82 -8.26 -7.38
N GLY A 129 18.14 -8.03 -7.44
CA GLY A 129 18.69 -6.81 -8.03
C GLY A 129 18.24 -6.53 -9.49
N LYS A 130 17.93 -7.58 -10.27
CA LYS A 130 17.19 -7.49 -11.54
C LYS A 130 16.17 -8.63 -11.63
N PRO A 131 15.02 -8.44 -12.30
CA PRO A 131 14.01 -9.47 -12.43
C PRO A 131 14.56 -10.73 -13.12
N ARG A 132 14.37 -11.89 -12.51
CA ARG A 132 14.77 -13.19 -13.10
C ARG A 132 13.61 -13.93 -13.74
N THR A 133 12.38 -13.47 -13.51
CA THR A 133 11.14 -14.08 -14.02
C THR A 133 10.58 -13.29 -15.19
N LEU A 134 9.82 -13.97 -16.06
CA LEU A 134 9.10 -13.30 -17.17
C LEU A 134 8.15 -12.21 -16.63
N LEU A 135 7.44 -12.49 -15.54
CA LEU A 135 6.52 -11.55 -14.91
C LEU A 135 7.25 -10.30 -14.38
N GLY A 136 8.37 -10.48 -13.68
CA GLY A 136 9.17 -9.36 -13.21
C GLY A 136 9.76 -8.54 -14.37
N ALA A 137 10.17 -9.19 -15.47
CA ALA A 137 10.64 -8.49 -16.67
C ALA A 137 9.53 -7.69 -17.38
N ILE A 138 8.29 -8.19 -17.40
CA ILE A 138 7.12 -7.46 -17.91
C ILE A 138 6.78 -6.29 -16.99
N PHE A 139 6.78 -6.50 -15.68
CA PHE A 139 6.53 -5.45 -14.70
C PHE A 139 7.56 -4.32 -14.78
N LEU A 140 8.85 -4.65 -14.97
CA LEU A 140 9.89 -3.64 -15.19
C LEU A 140 9.60 -2.76 -16.41
N LYS A 141 9.03 -3.34 -17.49
CA LYS A 141 8.61 -2.56 -18.66
C LYS A 141 7.42 -1.65 -18.36
N LEU A 142 6.50 -2.09 -17.50
CA LEU A 142 5.35 -1.29 -17.08
C LEU A 142 5.77 -0.06 -16.25
N LEU A 143 6.85 -0.16 -15.46
CA LEU A 143 7.32 0.93 -14.60
C LEU A 143 7.73 2.22 -15.35
N SER A 144 7.92 2.16 -16.67
CA SER A 144 8.21 3.34 -17.51
C SER A 144 6.97 4.03 -18.10
N ASP A 145 5.79 3.41 -18.07
CA ASP A 145 4.58 3.99 -18.69
C ASP A 145 3.81 4.91 -17.70
N GLY A 146 4.24 4.97 -16.44
CA GLY A 146 3.55 5.72 -15.37
C GLY A 146 3.84 7.22 -15.30
N ASP A 147 4.77 7.75 -16.09
CA ASP A 147 5.19 9.18 -16.03
C ASP A 147 4.49 10.08 -17.08
N GLU A 148 3.69 9.54 -18.01
CA GLU A 148 3.06 10.35 -19.08
C GLU A 148 1.64 10.86 -18.77
N SER A 149 0.98 10.43 -17.68
CA SER A 149 -0.43 10.78 -17.42
C SER A 149 -0.68 12.06 -16.60
N ASP A 150 0.34 12.81 -16.20
CA ASP A 150 0.19 13.97 -15.30
C ASP A 150 0.10 15.34 -16.00
N THR A 151 0.01 15.42 -17.33
CA THR A 151 0.03 16.73 -18.04
C THR A 151 -1.26 17.18 -18.72
N THR A 152 -2.42 16.54 -18.51
CA THR A 152 -3.67 17.05 -19.13
C THR A 152 -4.94 16.83 -18.30
N SER A 153 -5.12 17.65 -17.26
CA SER A 153 -6.40 18.34 -17.04
C SER A 153 -6.25 19.42 -15.97
N ALA A 154 -6.38 20.67 -16.39
CA ALA A 154 -6.54 21.81 -15.49
C ALA A 154 -7.84 21.65 -14.69
N GLY A 155 -7.73 21.62 -13.35
CA GLY A 155 -8.91 21.54 -12.48
C GLY A 155 -8.67 21.16 -11.02
N ALA A 156 -7.56 21.55 -10.40
CA ALA A 156 -7.38 21.39 -8.94
C ALA A 156 -6.43 22.46 -8.37
N GLY A 157 -6.77 23.73 -8.61
CA GLY A 157 -6.13 24.86 -7.94
C GLY A 157 -6.64 25.00 -6.50
N ALA A 158 -6.21 24.12 -5.60
CA ALA A 158 -6.14 24.31 -4.16
C ALA A 158 -5.72 22.99 -3.51
N ILE A 159 -4.46 22.86 -3.14
CA ILE A 159 -3.90 22.26 -1.91
C ILE A 159 -2.37 22.34 -2.10
N VAL A 160 -1.87 23.58 -2.17
CA VAL A 160 -0.46 23.89 -1.90
C VAL A 160 -0.50 24.69 -0.62
N GLY A 161 -0.34 24.01 0.50
CA GLY A 161 -0.46 24.63 1.81
C GLY A 161 -0.28 23.66 2.96
N ARG A 162 0.99 23.44 3.32
CA ARG A 162 1.51 22.80 4.54
C ARG A 162 1.71 21.27 4.54
N TYR A 163 2.68 20.82 3.75
CA TYR A 163 3.70 19.91 4.26
C TYR A 163 5.06 20.36 3.69
N SER A 164 5.69 21.34 4.35
CA SER A 164 7.14 21.56 4.30
C SER A 164 7.71 20.62 5.36
N THR A 165 8.64 19.70 5.12
CA THR A 165 9.71 19.64 4.12
C THR A 165 10.12 18.18 3.85
N HIS A 166 10.53 17.92 2.60
CA HIS A 166 11.23 16.76 2.06
C HIS A 166 10.46 15.47 1.70
N ARG A 167 9.95 15.49 0.45
CA ARG A 167 9.86 14.41 -0.56
C ARG A 167 9.42 13.01 -0.09
N GLY A 168 8.12 12.73 -0.28
CA GLY A 168 7.60 11.39 -0.51
C GLY A 168 6.75 11.38 -1.78
N HIS A 169 7.30 10.88 -2.89
CA HIS A 169 6.51 10.52 -4.07
C HIS A 169 6.09 9.06 -3.89
N ALA A 170 4.78 8.85 -3.71
CA ALA A 170 4.18 7.53 -3.68
C ALA A 170 4.20 6.92 -5.10
N PHE A 171 4.80 5.75 -5.24
CA PHE A 171 4.52 4.82 -6.32
C PHE A 171 4.79 3.40 -5.79
N ILE A 172 3.70 2.63 -5.65
CA ILE A 172 3.58 1.31 -4.99
C ILE A 172 4.19 1.32 -3.59
#